data_AF-A0A8T4N418-F1
#
_entry.id   AF-A0A8T4N418-F1
#
_cell.length_a   1.000
_cell.length_b   1.000
_cell.length_c   1.000
_cell.angle_alpha   90.00
_cell.angle_beta   90.00
_cell.angle_gamma   90.00
#
_symmetry.space_group_name_H-M   'P 1'
#
loop_
_entity.id
_entity.type
_entity.pdbx_description
1 polymer ?
#
loop_
_entity_poly.entity_id
_entity_poly.type
_entity_poly.pdbx_seq_one_letter_code
_entity_poly.pdbx_strand_id
1 'polypeptide(L)'
;MGGTRVVTFESDENFINFLLKLNKRNRYIRKVLEHEKEHLNKARELGYDSQLAVVVWDTMPPILLAETIEYVGAKPTLQDQIKIALAPQKPSKADYRLARGLGEKLKC
;
A
#
# COMPACT_ATOMS: atom_id res chain seq x y z
N MET A 1 3.11 -2.11 -26.20
CA MET A 1 3.91 -2.09 -24.95
C MET A 1 2.95 -1.71 -23.83
N GLY A 2 2.76 -2.57 -22.81
CA GLY A 2 1.90 -2.25 -21.67
C GLY A 2 2.67 -1.44 -20.64
N GLY A 3 2.11 -0.33 -20.18
CA GLY A 3 2.68 0.46 -19.10
C GLY A 3 2.30 -0.11 -17.73
N THR A 4 3.15 0.18 -16.74
CA THR A 4 2.78 0.15 -15.33
C THR A 4 2.59 1.59 -14.90
N ARG A 5 1.47 1.92 -14.26
CA ARG A 5 1.21 3.26 -13.74
C ARG A 5 0.73 3.21 -12.29
N VAL A 6 1.19 4.17 -11.49
CA VAL A 6 0.70 4.37 -10.12
C VAL A 6 -0.40 5.42 -10.15
N VAL A 7 -1.54 5.11 -9.55
CA VAL A 7 -2.65 6.05 -9.36
C VAL A 7 -2.73 6.36 -7.87
N THR A 8 -2.59 7.62 -7.48
CA THR A 8 -2.73 8.07 -6.09
C THR A 8 -4.13 8.63 -5.84
N PHE A 9 -4.55 8.64 -4.57
CA PHE A 9 -5.89 9.07 -4.18
C PHE A 9 -5.84 10.03 -3.00
N GLU A 10 -6.55 11.16 -3.15
CA GLU A 10 -6.69 12.19 -2.12
C GLU A 10 -7.73 11.82 -1.05
N SER A 11 -8.62 10.87 -1.33
CA SER A 11 -9.69 10.46 -0.43
C SER A 11 -10.01 8.97 -0.53
N ASP A 12 -10.54 8.42 0.57
CA ASP A 12 -11.09 7.06 0.64
C ASP A 12 -12.17 6.83 -0.43
N GLU A 13 -13.04 7.83 -0.65
CA GLU A 13 -14.13 7.74 -1.61
C GLU A 13 -13.60 7.59 -3.04
N ASN A 14 -12.57 8.35 -3.41
CA ASN A 14 -11.92 8.25 -4.71
C ASN A 14 -11.28 6.87 -4.90
N PHE A 15 -10.62 6.36 -3.86
CA PHE A 15 -10.03 5.02 -3.85
C PHE A 15 -11.08 3.91 -4.02
N ILE A 16 -12.17 3.96 -3.24
CA ILE A 16 -13.27 2.99 -3.32
C ILE A 16 -13.91 3.02 -4.71
N ASN A 17 -14.27 4.21 -5.20
CA ASN A 17 -14.90 4.37 -6.51
C ASN A 17 -14.01 3.86 -7.65
N PHE A 18 -12.69 4.07 -7.56
CA PHE A 18 -11.74 3.52 -8.50
C PHE A 18 -11.73 1.98 -8.49
N LEU A 19 -11.62 1.37 -7.30
CA LEU A 19 -11.59 -0.09 -7.19
C LEU A 19 -12.93 -0.75 -7.57
N LEU A 20 -14.06 -0.07 -7.33
CA LEU A 20 -15.38 -0.53 -7.79
C LEU A 20 -15.46 -0.56 -9.33
N LYS A 21 -14.91 0.45 -10.02
CA LYS A 21 -14.81 0.46 -11.49
C LYS A 21 -13.96 -0.69 -12.05
N LEU A 22 -13.05 -1.25 -11.25
CA LEU A 22 -12.30 -2.47 -11.57
C LEU A 22 -13.05 -3.77 -11.24
N ASN A 23 -14.38 -3.71 -11.06
CA ASN A 23 -15.26 -4.84 -10.72
C ASN A 23 -14.88 -5.58 -9.43
N LYS A 24 -14.36 -4.87 -8.43
CA LYS A 24 -14.07 -5.45 -7.10
C LYS A 24 -15.30 -5.42 -6.19
N ARG A 25 -15.40 -6.40 -5.29
CA ARG A 25 -16.49 -6.49 -4.30
C ARG A 25 -16.29 -5.44 -3.20
N ASN A 26 -17.31 -4.62 -2.94
CA ASN A 26 -17.28 -3.52 -1.95
C ASN A 26 -16.79 -3.96 -0.56
N ARG A 27 -17.27 -5.10 -0.05
CA ARG A 27 -16.82 -5.65 1.25
C ARG A 27 -15.31 -5.93 1.30
N TYR A 28 -14.72 -6.37 0.19
CA TYR A 28 -13.29 -6.63 0.11
C TYR A 28 -12.50 -5.32 0.05
N ILE A 29 -12.97 -4.36 -0.76
CA ILE A 29 -12.36 -3.03 -0.86
C ILE A 29 -12.27 -2.36 0.51
N ARG A 30 -13.35 -2.38 1.29
CA ARG A 30 -13.37 -1.77 2.63
C ARG A 30 -12.36 -2.40 3.58
N LYS A 31 -12.24 -3.73 3.57
CA LYS A 31 -11.24 -4.43 4.39
C LYS A 31 -9.81 -4.09 4.01
N VAL A 32 -9.53 -3.98 2.71
CA VAL A 32 -8.22 -3.53 2.22
C VAL A 32 -7.98 -2.09 2.67
N LEU A 33 -8.93 -1.20 2.45
CA LEU A 33 -8.80 0.20 2.87
C LEU A 33 -8.54 0.33 4.37
N GLU A 34 -9.25 -0.42 5.22
CA GLU A 34 -9.02 -0.44 6.67
C GLU A 34 -7.58 -0.85 7.00
N HIS A 35 -7.11 -1.96 6.42
CA HIS A 35 -5.74 -2.47 6.61
C HIS A 35 -4.67 -1.44 6.18
N GLU A 36 -4.87 -0.84 5.01
CA GLU A 36 -3.90 0.07 4.40
C GLU A 36 -3.85 1.44 5.07
N LYS A 37 -4.95 1.85 5.70
CA LYS A 37 -4.98 3.01 6.57
C LYS A 37 -4.08 2.86 7.79
N GLU A 38 -3.94 1.65 8.33
CA GLU A 38 -3.03 1.41 9.45
C GLU A 38 -1.57 1.63 9.05
N HIS A 39 -1.19 1.20 7.84
CA HIS A 39 0.12 1.50 7.28
C HIS A 39 0.31 3.02 7.05
N LEU A 40 -0.68 3.71 6.47
CA LEU A 40 -0.61 5.16 6.21
C LEU A 40 -0.49 5.97 7.51
N ASN A 41 -1.29 5.63 8.51
CA ASN A 41 -1.23 6.27 9.81
C ASN A 41 0.17 6.09 10.39
N LYS A 42 0.74 4.88 10.29
CA LYS A 42 2.10 4.65 10.79
C LYS A 42 3.17 5.43 10.03
N ALA A 43 3.05 5.54 8.71
CA ALA A 43 3.96 6.35 7.90
C ALA A 43 3.92 7.82 8.33
N ARG A 44 2.73 8.38 8.54
CA ARG A 44 2.54 9.76 8.99
C ARG A 44 3.05 10.01 10.41
N GLU A 45 2.82 9.07 11.33
CA GLU A 45 3.40 9.12 12.69
C GLU A 45 4.93 9.20 12.67
N LEU A 46 5.57 8.56 11.69
CA LEU A 46 7.02 8.57 11.50
C LEU A 46 7.52 9.79 10.71
N GLY A 47 6.63 10.72 10.33
CA GLY A 47 6.95 11.96 9.65
C GLY A 47 6.99 11.87 8.13
N TYR A 48 6.48 10.79 7.52
CA TYR A 48 6.46 10.63 6.07
C TYR A 48 5.14 11.13 5.47
N ASP A 49 5.25 11.97 4.44
CA ASP A 49 4.11 12.31 3.59
C ASP A 49 3.75 11.10 2.69
N SER A 50 2.50 10.68 2.75
CA SER A 50 2.06 9.41 2.19
C SER A 50 0.58 9.42 1.81
N GLN A 51 0.28 8.75 0.70
CA GLN A 51 -1.05 8.71 0.08
C GLN A 51 -1.43 7.30 -0.32
N LEU A 52 -2.74 7.03 -0.35
CA LEU A 52 -3.27 5.79 -0.93
C LEU A 52 -2.86 5.70 -2.39
N ALA A 53 -2.39 4.53 -2.82
CA ALA A 53 -1.95 4.30 -4.19
C ALA A 53 -2.36 2.93 -4.73
N VAL A 54 -2.50 2.81 -6.05
CA VAL A 54 -2.84 1.57 -6.74
C VAL A 54 -1.96 1.44 -7.99
N VAL A 55 -1.19 0.35 -8.08
CA VAL A 55 -0.29 0.05 -9.21
C VAL A 55 -1.00 -0.67 -10.36
N VAL A 56 -1.49 0.06 -11.36
CA VAL A 56 -2.21 -0.51 -12.50
C VAL A 56 -1.26 -1.03 -13.58
N TRP A 57 -1.48 -2.25 -14.06
CA TRP A 57 -0.80 -2.83 -15.23
C TRP A 57 -1.73 -2.82 -16.45
N ASP A 58 -1.31 -2.17 -17.54
CA ASP A 58 -2.14 -2.01 -18.74
C ASP A 58 -2.33 -3.33 -19.52
N THR A 59 -1.47 -4.32 -19.31
CA THR A 59 -1.48 -5.62 -20.02
C THR A 59 -2.15 -6.76 -19.27
N MET A 60 -2.65 -6.56 -18.04
CA MET A 60 -3.33 -7.61 -17.25
C MET A 60 -4.68 -7.12 -16.70
N PRO A 61 -5.82 -7.78 -17.00
CA PRO A 61 -7.06 -7.58 -16.24
C PRO A 61 -6.91 -8.12 -14.80
N PRO A 62 -7.71 -7.65 -13.81
CA PRO A 62 -7.13 -7.01 -12.63
C PRO A 62 -6.80 -7.99 -11.50
N ILE A 63 -5.53 -8.32 -11.33
CA ILE A 63 -4.98 -8.47 -9.98
C ILE A 63 -4.06 -7.29 -9.80
N LEU A 64 -4.40 -6.47 -8.82
CA LEU A 64 -3.71 -5.25 -8.57
C LEU A 64 -3.41 -5.28 -7.08
N LEU A 65 -2.14 -5.54 -6.77
CA LEU A 65 -1.61 -5.36 -5.43
C LEU A 65 -1.96 -3.92 -5.04
N ALA A 66 -2.93 -3.77 -4.14
CA ALA A 66 -3.04 -2.58 -3.34
C ALA A 66 -1.85 -2.65 -2.37
N GLU A 67 -0.67 -2.31 -2.87
CA GLU A 67 0.46 -1.90 -2.04
C GLU A 67 0.31 -0.38 -1.95
N THR A 68 -0.42 0.04 -0.92
CA THR A 68 -1.33 1.17 -1.06
C THR A 68 -0.73 2.43 -0.49
N ILE A 69 0.59 2.57 -0.57
CA ILE A 69 1.26 3.76 -0.10
C ILE A 69 2.27 4.21 -1.13
N GLU A 70 1.99 5.37 -1.70
CA GLU A 70 3.01 6.18 -2.36
C GLU A 70 3.54 7.20 -1.35
N TYR A 71 4.86 7.34 -1.26
CA TYR A 71 5.52 8.32 -0.41
C TYR A 71 5.85 9.57 -1.23
N VAL A 72 5.37 10.72 -0.78
CA VAL A 72 5.64 11.99 -1.43
C VAL A 72 6.92 12.58 -0.82
N GLY A 73 7.96 12.73 -1.63
CA GLY A 73 9.26 13.26 -1.19
C GLY A 73 10.21 12.16 -0.69
N ALA A 74 10.49 12.13 0.61
CA ALA A 74 11.49 11.22 1.17
C ALA A 74 10.93 9.80 1.35
N LYS A 75 11.64 8.81 0.81
CA LYS A 75 11.31 7.40 1.05
C LYS A 75 11.69 7.00 2.49
N PRO A 76 10.92 6.13 3.15
CA PRO A 76 11.25 5.69 4.50
C PRO A 76 12.55 4.89 4.57
N THR A 77 13.25 5.01 5.69
CA THR A 77 14.39 4.15 6.00
C THR A 77 13.99 2.67 6.02
N LEU A 78 14.92 1.74 5.83
CA LEU A 78 14.60 0.31 5.91
C LEU A 78 13.95 -0.07 7.25
N GLN A 79 14.41 0.54 8.36
CA GLN A 79 13.87 0.29 9.68
C GLN A 79 12.43 0.81 9.81
N ASP A 80 12.13 1.98 9.25
CA ASP A 80 10.78 2.53 9.28
C ASP A 80 9.85 1.79 8.33
N GLN A 81 10.32 1.31 7.18
CA GLN A 81 9.54 0.43 6.31
C GLN A 81 9.10 -0.85 7.03
N ILE A 82 9.96 -1.43 7.88
CA ILE A 82 9.58 -2.58 8.71
C ILE A 82 8.49 -2.20 9.71
N LYS A 83 8.63 -1.07 10.40
CA LYS A 83 7.63 -0.57 11.36
C LYS A 83 6.29 -0.31 10.67
N ILE A 84 6.30 0.28 9.48
CA ILE A 84 5.10 0.55 8.68
C ILE A 84 4.46 -0.76 8.22
N ALA A 85 5.24 -1.68 7.66
CA ALA A 85 4.73 -2.99 7.22
C ALA A 85 4.09 -3.79 8.35
N LEU A 86 4.63 -3.73 9.56
CA LEU A 86 4.08 -4.46 10.72
C LEU A 86 3.06 -3.66 11.54
N ALA A 87 2.67 -2.46 11.07
CA ALA A 87 1.74 -1.59 11.78
C ALA A 87 0.31 -2.14 11.93
N PRO A 88 -0.28 -2.84 10.93
CA PRO A 88 -1.65 -3.29 11.04
C PRO A 88 -1.86 -4.21 12.24
N GLN A 89 -3.02 -4.16 12.89
CA GLN A 89 -3.36 -5.05 14.00
C GLN A 89 -3.25 -6.53 13.60
N LYS A 90 -3.54 -6.83 12.32
CA LYS A 90 -3.41 -8.17 11.73
C LYS A 90 -2.62 -8.07 10.42
N PRO A 91 -1.27 -8.01 10.48
CA PRO A 91 -0.45 -7.94 9.28
C PRO A 91 -0.71 -9.14 8.37
N SER A 92 -0.73 -8.87 7.07
CA SER A 92 -0.93 -9.86 6.03
C SER A 92 0.34 -10.72 5.85
N LYS A 93 0.22 -11.83 5.11
CA LYS A 93 1.40 -12.62 4.72
C LYS A 93 2.40 -11.82 3.86
N ALA A 94 1.93 -10.82 3.12
CA ALA A 94 2.78 -9.95 2.32
C ALA A 94 3.59 -9.02 3.23
N ASP A 95 2.96 -8.46 4.26
CA ASP A 95 3.60 -7.59 5.24
C ASP A 95 4.75 -8.27 5.98
N TYR A 96 4.50 -9.48 6.48
CA TYR A 96 5.55 -10.27 7.12
C TYR A 96 6.69 -10.60 6.17
N ARG A 97 6.40 -10.89 4.90
CA ARG A 97 7.41 -11.18 3.89
C ARG A 97 8.27 -9.95 3.59
N LEU A 98 7.63 -8.79 3.46
CA LEU A 98 8.31 -7.51 3.24
C LEU A 98 9.20 -7.19 4.44
N ALA A 99 8.65 -7.21 5.66
CA ALA A 99 9.39 -6.94 6.88
C ALA A 99 10.60 -7.86 7.06
N ARG A 100 10.45 -9.17 6.76
CA ARG A 100 11.55 -10.12 6.81
C ARG A 100 12.65 -9.78 5.82
N GLY A 101 12.30 -9.55 4.56
CA GLY A 101 13.27 -9.20 3.51
C GLY A 101 14.02 -7.89 3.79
N LEU A 102 13.34 -6.90 4.38
CA LEU A 102 13.97 -5.66 4.83
C LEU A 102 14.90 -5.88 6.03
N GLY A 103 14.49 -6.73 6.97
CA GLY A 103 15.31 -7.10 8.14
C GLY A 103 16.57 -7.89 7.76
N GLU A 104 16.51 -8.71 6.73
CA GLU A 104 17.69 -9.38 6.15
C GLU A 104 18.67 -8.35 5.59
N LYS A 105 18.20 -7.35 4.84
CA LYS A 105 19.05 -6.28 4.28
C LYS A 105 19.75 -5.42 5.33
N LEU A 106 19.15 -5.23 6.51
CA LEU A 106 19.75 -4.46 7.61
C LEU A 106 20.93 -5.17 8.28
N LYS A 107 21.02 -6.50 8.16
CA LYS A 107 22.07 -7.32 8.77
C LYS A 107 23.30 -7.50 7.87
N CYS A 108 23.23 -7.00 6.63
CA CYS A 108 24.30 -7.08 5.63
C CYS A 108 25.29 -5.93 5.76
#